data_AF-A0A7H8R2M2-F1
#
_entry.id   AF-A0A7H8R2M2-F1
#
_cell.length_a   1.000
_cell.length_b   1.000
_cell.length_c   1.000
_cell.angle_alpha   90.00
_cell.angle_beta   90.00
_cell.angle_gamma   90.00
#
_symmetry.space_group_name_H-M   'P 1'
#
loop_
_entity.id
_entity.type
_entity.pdbx_description
1 polymer ?
#
loop_
_entity_poly.entity_id
_entity_poly.type
_entity_poly.pdbx_seq_one_letter_code
_entity_poly.pdbx_strand_id
1 'polypeptide(L)'
;MADEQLEFPIQPKIGAGLRMFFYSQLFVTPRYPQHSFNDQTVIVTGSNAGLGLEAARHFYRLNCARIVLAVRTTSKGQAAKEDIVKSVKHRTDADAIEIWPLDLSSTASTLAFTERVKTELPRVDVLVENAGINSKIWTQSEGFEQAVQVNVLNTFLLALSLLPKLNETKTNFPDSQPHLVIISSEAHRLTKFPEINAPDLYAKLNDETAFSQQPRYQATKLIEVLLTREIVSRLAPSGTSTPPPVVINIVNPGLCKSTLDRSGNQPPLGLRILRAILDRTTEVGSRTFVLAACAPATSHGEFQSDGANQGVESWIYTDIGRKVQKKVYEQTMRILEARKPGANKPEKTAQDGPSIEASREKTNAKKTRLLRKVNFHTYKSDNNHREQSIRARYYLQGTLDYQKYNTLCGQLRSLAHKLSALDPDDPFRKKTESEILEKLWSMGILKNSREQGAGLSAVEHDVSVSAFCRRRLGVLMTRNGMVPDVKTAVTLIEQGHVRVGTEVVTDAAFLVTRSMEDFVTWVDSSKIKRSIMKYRDNLDDFDLMV
;
A
#
# COMPACT_ATOMS: atom_id res chain seq x y z
N MET A 1 -25.47 -32.08 -8.33
CA MET A 1 -24.20 -31.48 -8.80
C MET A 1 -23.47 -31.02 -7.56
N ALA A 2 -22.30 -31.58 -7.28
CA ALA A 2 -21.52 -31.21 -6.11
C ALA A 2 -21.14 -29.73 -6.20
N ASP A 3 -21.40 -28.98 -5.13
CA ASP A 3 -20.99 -27.59 -4.98
C ASP A 3 -19.45 -27.59 -4.97
N GLU A 4 -18.83 -27.29 -6.11
CA GLU A 4 -17.40 -27.35 -6.28
C GLU A 4 -16.76 -26.31 -5.36
N GLN A 5 -16.04 -26.77 -4.33
CA GLN A 5 -15.48 -25.90 -3.31
C GLN A 5 -14.49 -24.92 -3.97
N LEU A 6 -14.83 -23.63 -3.97
CA LEU A 6 -14.01 -22.58 -4.58
C LEU A 6 -12.59 -22.60 -3.99
N GLU A 7 -11.57 -22.62 -4.85
CA GLU A 7 -10.15 -22.52 -4.47
C GLU A 7 -9.86 -21.22 -3.69
N PHE A 8 -10.51 -20.13 -4.11
CA PHE A 8 -10.39 -18.79 -3.54
C PHE A 8 -11.78 -18.28 -3.11
N PRO A 9 -12.23 -18.58 -1.88
CA PRO A 9 -13.53 -18.14 -1.37
C PRO A 9 -13.44 -16.69 -0.83
N ILE A 10 -13.34 -15.71 -1.73
CA ILE A 10 -13.26 -14.29 -1.36
C ILE A 10 -14.64 -13.79 -0.93
N GLN A 11 -14.74 -13.31 0.32
CA GLN A 11 -15.95 -12.73 0.88
C GLN A 11 -15.72 -11.27 1.28
N PRO A 12 -16.41 -10.30 0.65
CA PRO A 12 -16.25 -8.90 0.97
C PRO A 12 -16.84 -8.57 2.35
N LYS A 13 -16.11 -7.79 3.15
CA LYS A 13 -16.59 -7.27 4.45
C LYS A 13 -17.40 -5.99 4.24
N ILE A 14 -18.58 -6.14 3.61
CA ILE A 14 -19.39 -5.02 3.12
C ILE A 14 -19.68 -3.98 4.22
N GLY A 15 -20.06 -4.42 5.44
CA GLY A 15 -20.39 -3.50 6.54
C GLY A 15 -19.23 -2.60 6.97
N ALA A 16 -18.01 -3.15 7.08
CA ALA A 16 -16.83 -2.37 7.44
C ALA A 16 -16.42 -1.41 6.32
N GLY A 17 -16.47 -1.87 5.06
CA GLY A 17 -16.20 -1.04 3.88
C GLY A 17 -17.17 0.14 3.77
N LEU A 18 -18.47 -0.11 3.94
CA LEU A 18 -19.49 0.94 3.92
C LEU A 18 -19.30 1.96 5.05
N ARG A 19 -19.00 1.53 6.28
CA ARG A 19 -18.74 2.45 7.40
C ARG A 19 -17.55 3.36 7.11
N MET A 20 -16.44 2.81 6.62
CA MET A 20 -15.26 3.58 6.23
C MET A 20 -15.58 4.56 5.09
N PHE A 21 -16.32 4.10 4.08
CA PHE A 21 -16.75 4.92 2.95
C PHE A 21 -17.61 6.11 3.40
N PHE A 22 -18.66 5.89 4.20
CA PHE A 22 -19.52 6.98 4.67
C PHE A 22 -18.77 7.95 5.58
N TYR A 23 -17.90 7.45 6.46
CA TYR A 23 -17.07 8.31 7.29
C TYR A 23 -16.17 9.22 6.44
N SER A 24 -15.48 8.63 5.46
CA SER A 24 -14.64 9.33 4.50
C SER A 24 -15.41 10.40 3.71
N GLN A 25 -16.59 10.06 3.18
CA GLN A 25 -17.36 10.98 2.33
C GLN A 25 -18.01 12.13 3.10
N LEU A 26 -18.48 11.88 4.34
CA LEU A 26 -19.25 12.86 5.10
C LEU A 26 -18.39 13.70 6.06
N PHE A 27 -17.27 13.17 6.54
CA PHE A 27 -16.50 13.81 7.61
C PHE A 27 -15.04 14.07 7.27
N VAL A 28 -14.54 13.59 6.12
CA VAL A 28 -13.15 13.80 5.71
C VAL A 28 -13.08 14.54 4.39
N THR A 29 -12.36 15.67 4.40
CA THR A 29 -12.02 16.41 3.18
C THR A 29 -10.52 16.29 2.95
N PRO A 30 -10.07 15.67 1.84
CA PRO A 30 -8.67 15.67 1.44
C PRO A 30 -8.06 17.08 1.49
N ARG A 31 -6.91 17.20 2.16
CA ARG A 31 -6.23 18.48 2.33
C ARG A 31 -5.87 19.11 0.98
N TYR A 32 -5.95 20.44 0.90
CA TYR A 32 -5.52 21.15 -0.31
C TYR A 32 -3.99 21.03 -0.47
N PRO A 33 -3.49 20.52 -1.62
CA PRO A 33 -2.06 20.25 -1.77
C PRO A 33 -1.27 21.57 -1.91
N GLN A 34 -0.14 21.65 -1.19
CA GLN A 34 0.74 22.82 -1.15
C GLN A 34 2.20 22.51 -1.56
N HIS A 35 2.55 21.24 -1.75
CA HIS A 35 3.91 20.85 -2.15
C HIS A 35 4.23 21.37 -3.56
N SER A 36 5.37 22.04 -3.72
CA SER A 36 5.82 22.54 -5.02
C SER A 36 6.43 21.43 -5.86
N PHE A 37 6.13 21.41 -7.15
CA PHE A 37 6.68 20.49 -8.14
C PHE A 37 7.72 21.20 -9.04
N ASN A 38 8.40 22.23 -8.53
CA ASN A 38 9.43 22.97 -9.28
C ASN A 38 10.43 22.00 -9.93
N ASP A 39 10.81 22.30 -11.17
CA ASP A 39 11.78 21.52 -11.96
C ASP A 39 11.36 20.08 -12.28
N GLN A 40 10.13 19.68 -11.94
CA GLN A 40 9.62 18.34 -12.16
C GLN A 40 8.75 18.24 -13.42
N THR A 41 8.84 17.09 -14.08
CA THR A 41 8.00 16.69 -15.22
C THR A 41 6.91 15.74 -14.76
N VAL A 42 5.65 16.10 -15.00
CA VAL A 42 4.46 15.34 -14.59
C VAL A 42 3.72 14.83 -15.82
N ILE A 43 3.24 13.60 -15.78
CA ILE A 43 2.34 13.01 -16.78
C ILE A 43 1.03 12.64 -16.09
N VAL A 44 -0.11 13.07 -16.64
CA VAL A 44 -1.44 12.67 -16.14
C VAL A 44 -2.27 12.07 -17.27
N THR A 45 -2.61 10.79 -17.16
CA THR A 45 -3.47 10.11 -18.15
C THR A 45 -4.94 10.46 -17.92
N GLY A 46 -5.72 10.62 -18.99
CA GLY A 46 -7.16 10.93 -18.89
C GLY A 46 -7.43 12.31 -18.28
N SER A 47 -6.59 13.29 -18.59
CA SER A 47 -6.56 14.62 -17.97
C SER A 47 -7.36 15.71 -18.71
N ASN A 48 -8.23 15.33 -19.65
CA ASN A 48 -9.05 16.30 -20.39
C ASN A 48 -10.38 16.66 -19.68
N ALA A 49 -10.73 15.97 -18.59
CA ALA A 49 -11.94 16.22 -17.82
C ALA A 49 -11.85 15.62 -16.41
N GLY A 50 -12.75 16.04 -15.52
CA GLY A 50 -12.97 15.40 -14.22
C GLY A 50 -11.75 15.44 -13.31
N LEU A 51 -11.47 14.32 -12.62
CA LEU A 51 -10.40 14.21 -11.63
C LEU A 51 -9.01 14.45 -12.24
N GLY A 52 -8.73 13.88 -13.42
CA GLY A 52 -7.46 14.08 -14.12
C GLY A 52 -7.20 15.53 -14.52
N LEU A 53 -8.24 16.25 -14.95
CA LEU A 53 -8.15 17.68 -15.27
C LEU A 53 -7.80 18.50 -14.02
N GLU A 54 -8.51 18.27 -12.91
CA GLU A 54 -8.24 19.00 -11.67
C GLU A 54 -6.87 18.65 -11.06
N ALA A 55 -6.42 17.40 -11.18
CA ALA A 55 -5.07 17.01 -10.80
C ALA A 55 -4.03 17.77 -11.63
N ALA A 56 -4.20 17.82 -12.96
CA ALA A 56 -3.33 18.58 -13.84
C ALA A 56 -3.31 20.07 -13.51
N ARG A 57 -4.48 20.66 -13.20
CA ARG A 57 -4.59 22.04 -12.72
C ARG A 57 -3.80 22.26 -11.44
N HIS A 58 -3.87 21.33 -10.48
CA HIS A 58 -3.09 21.42 -9.25
C HIS A 58 -1.59 21.32 -9.49
N PHE A 59 -1.10 20.39 -10.31
CA PHE A 59 0.33 20.30 -10.64
C PHE A 59 0.82 21.59 -11.32
N TYR A 60 0.06 22.13 -12.28
CA TYR A 60 0.38 23.42 -12.89
C TYR A 60 0.37 24.55 -11.85
N ARG A 61 -0.67 24.65 -11.02
CA ARG A 61 -0.74 25.62 -9.92
C ARG A 61 0.44 25.51 -8.95
N LEU A 62 0.94 24.29 -8.74
CA LEU A 62 2.06 23.98 -7.85
C LEU A 62 3.41 23.97 -8.61
N ASN A 63 3.49 24.75 -9.69
CA ASN A 63 4.75 25.10 -10.35
C ASN A 63 5.53 23.93 -10.96
N CYS A 64 4.86 22.86 -11.42
CA CYS A 64 5.55 21.86 -12.25
C CYS A 64 6.19 22.50 -13.48
N ALA A 65 7.45 22.15 -13.78
CA ALA A 65 8.18 22.72 -14.91
C ALA A 65 7.58 22.27 -16.24
N ARG A 66 7.12 21.02 -16.31
CA ARG A 66 6.41 20.47 -17.47
C ARG A 66 5.29 19.55 -17.02
N ILE A 67 4.14 19.64 -17.68
CA ILE A 67 3.03 18.70 -17.52
C ILE A 67 2.52 18.21 -18.87
N VAL A 68 2.47 16.89 -19.03
CA VAL A 68 1.89 16.23 -20.20
C VAL A 68 0.46 15.80 -19.89
N LEU A 69 -0.48 16.43 -20.58
CA LEU A 69 -1.88 16.00 -20.63
C LEU A 69 -1.99 14.84 -21.63
N ALA A 70 -1.89 13.61 -21.14
CA ALA A 70 -2.00 12.41 -21.95
C ALA A 70 -3.47 12.04 -22.14
N VAL A 71 -4.00 12.29 -23.33
CA VAL A 71 -5.44 12.24 -23.62
C VAL A 71 -5.73 11.55 -24.95
N ARG A 72 -6.86 10.85 -25.05
CA ARG A 72 -7.26 10.18 -26.30
C ARG A 72 -7.59 11.16 -27.41
N THR A 73 -8.25 12.27 -27.08
CA THR A 73 -8.70 13.28 -28.05
C THR A 73 -7.98 14.58 -27.77
N THR A 74 -6.99 14.92 -28.60
CA THR A 74 -6.10 16.08 -28.39
C THR A 74 -6.86 17.41 -28.40
N SER A 75 -7.92 17.56 -29.19
CA SER A 75 -8.78 18.77 -29.17
C SER A 75 -9.45 19.00 -27.81
N LYS A 76 -9.84 17.93 -27.10
CA LYS A 76 -10.34 18.04 -25.71
C LYS A 76 -9.22 18.36 -24.72
N GLY A 77 -8.00 17.87 -24.99
CA GLY A 77 -6.81 18.26 -24.25
C GLY A 77 -6.48 19.74 -24.40
N GLN A 78 -6.66 20.30 -25.60
CA GLN A 78 -6.48 21.73 -25.86
C GLN A 78 -7.45 22.60 -25.07
N ALA A 79 -8.74 22.23 -25.07
CA ALA A 79 -9.74 22.90 -24.23
C ALA A 79 -9.41 22.81 -22.73
N ALA A 80 -8.89 21.66 -22.28
CA ALA A 80 -8.42 21.49 -20.90
C ALA A 80 -7.21 22.38 -20.56
N LYS A 81 -6.23 22.49 -21.47
CA LYS A 81 -5.08 23.40 -21.32
C LYS A 81 -5.54 24.85 -21.17
N GLU A 82 -6.43 25.31 -22.05
CA GLU A 82 -7.00 26.67 -22.00
C GLU A 82 -7.71 26.95 -20.68
N ASP A 83 -8.51 25.99 -20.20
CA ASP A 83 -9.20 26.09 -18.92
C ASP A 83 -8.23 26.16 -17.73
N ILE A 84 -7.17 25.33 -17.71
CA ILE A 84 -6.12 25.38 -16.68
C ILE A 84 -5.45 26.76 -16.66
N VAL A 85 -4.92 27.22 -17.80
CA VAL A 85 -4.23 28.51 -17.93
C VAL A 85 -5.14 29.67 -17.53
N LYS A 86 -6.41 29.62 -17.93
CA LYS A 86 -7.38 30.64 -17.54
C LYS A 86 -7.63 30.67 -16.03
N SER A 87 -7.63 29.52 -15.36
CA SER A 87 -7.93 29.42 -13.93
C SER A 87 -6.74 29.73 -13.00
N VAL A 88 -5.51 29.40 -13.42
CA VAL A 88 -4.30 29.54 -12.60
C VAL A 88 -3.62 30.87 -12.92
N LYS A 89 -3.88 31.89 -12.12
CA LYS A 89 -3.52 33.28 -12.42
C LYS A 89 -2.08 33.69 -12.13
N HIS A 90 -1.38 32.95 -11.26
CA HIS A 90 -0.01 33.29 -10.85
C HIS A 90 1.06 32.71 -11.78
N ARG A 91 0.66 31.96 -12.81
CA ARG A 91 1.54 31.44 -13.86
C ARG A 91 1.11 31.99 -15.22
N THR A 92 2.09 32.23 -16.08
CA THR A 92 1.89 32.77 -17.43
C THR A 92 2.52 31.90 -18.52
N ASP A 93 3.20 30.82 -18.13
CA ASP A 93 3.94 29.90 -18.99
C ASP A 93 3.04 28.76 -19.46
N ALA A 94 2.11 29.07 -20.36
CA ALA A 94 1.19 28.08 -20.95
C ALA A 94 1.93 26.93 -21.66
N ASP A 95 3.16 27.16 -22.12
CA ASP A 95 3.99 26.16 -22.81
C ASP A 95 4.49 25.05 -21.89
N ALA A 96 4.42 25.22 -20.57
CA ALA A 96 4.66 24.13 -19.63
C ALA A 96 3.61 23.01 -19.74
N ILE A 97 2.44 23.28 -20.33
CA ILE A 97 1.37 22.29 -20.54
C ILE A 97 1.44 21.77 -21.98
N GLU A 98 1.79 20.50 -22.13
CA GLU A 98 1.83 19.81 -23.42
C GLU A 98 0.67 18.81 -23.55
N ILE A 99 0.15 18.60 -24.76
CA ILE A 99 -0.97 17.69 -25.01
C ILE A 99 -0.49 16.57 -25.90
N TRP A 100 -0.50 15.35 -25.37
CA TRP A 100 0.04 14.18 -26.07
C TRP A 100 -1.08 13.14 -26.26
N PRO A 101 -1.19 12.53 -27.45
CA PRO A 101 -2.21 11.52 -27.71
C PRO A 101 -1.88 10.21 -26.96
N LEU A 102 -2.84 9.70 -26.20
CA LEU A 102 -2.77 8.41 -25.54
C LEU A 102 -4.15 7.76 -25.51
N ASP A 103 -4.29 6.62 -26.21
CA ASP A 103 -5.48 5.77 -26.16
C ASP A 103 -5.14 4.43 -25.50
N LEU A 104 -5.52 4.28 -24.24
CA LEU A 104 -5.33 3.03 -23.48
C LEU A 104 -6.21 1.87 -23.98
N SER A 105 -7.11 2.07 -24.96
CA SER A 105 -7.75 0.94 -25.64
C SER A 105 -6.83 0.27 -26.68
N SER A 106 -5.73 0.93 -27.07
CA SER A 106 -4.76 0.45 -28.07
C SER A 106 -3.36 0.24 -27.46
N THR A 107 -2.85 -0.99 -27.55
CA THR A 107 -1.47 -1.33 -27.18
C THR A 107 -0.47 -0.53 -28.00
N ALA A 108 -0.72 -0.38 -29.31
CA ALA A 108 0.15 0.39 -30.19
C ALA A 108 0.24 1.87 -29.78
N SER A 109 -0.90 2.50 -29.44
CA SER A 109 -0.89 3.88 -28.90
C SER A 109 -0.13 3.98 -27.59
N THR A 110 -0.30 3.01 -26.69
CA THR A 110 0.38 2.96 -25.39
C THR A 110 1.90 2.86 -25.53
N LEU A 111 2.37 1.99 -26.44
CA LEU A 111 3.80 1.83 -26.73
C LEU A 111 4.38 3.03 -27.46
N ALA A 112 3.68 3.60 -28.43
CA ALA A 112 4.12 4.82 -29.12
C ALA A 112 4.26 6.01 -28.15
N PHE A 113 3.30 6.17 -27.23
CA PHE A 113 3.39 7.18 -26.17
C PHE A 113 4.59 6.93 -25.25
N THR A 114 4.80 5.67 -24.85
CA THR A 114 5.95 5.28 -24.01
C THR A 114 7.27 5.61 -24.69
N GLU A 115 7.45 5.23 -25.95
CA GLU A 115 8.68 5.51 -26.68
C GLU A 115 8.91 7.01 -26.82
N ARG A 116 7.86 7.77 -27.13
CA ARG A 116 7.91 9.24 -27.16
C ARG A 116 8.36 9.83 -25.82
N VAL A 117 7.82 9.34 -24.71
CA VAL A 117 8.23 9.80 -23.36
C VAL A 117 9.72 9.52 -23.12
N LYS A 118 10.21 8.33 -23.49
CA LYS A 118 11.62 7.96 -23.30
C LYS A 118 12.56 8.80 -24.16
N THR A 119 12.16 9.13 -25.39
CA THR A 119 13.00 9.85 -26.36
C THR A 119 12.96 11.37 -26.18
N GLU A 120 11.78 11.95 -25.93
CA GLU A 120 11.59 13.40 -25.91
C GLU A 120 11.68 14.00 -24.51
N LEU A 121 11.34 13.26 -23.44
CA LEU A 121 11.39 13.80 -22.08
C LEU A 121 12.74 13.49 -21.41
N PRO A 122 13.46 14.51 -20.91
CA PRO A 122 14.72 14.28 -20.21
C PRO A 122 14.51 13.54 -18.87
N ARG A 123 13.37 13.80 -18.21
CA ARG A 123 12.98 13.22 -16.91
C ARG A 123 11.46 13.05 -16.82
N VAL A 124 11.03 12.14 -15.96
CA VAL A 124 9.64 11.98 -15.52
C VAL A 124 9.69 11.79 -14.01
N ASP A 125 9.06 12.70 -13.27
CA ASP A 125 9.04 12.69 -11.81
C ASP A 125 7.73 12.12 -11.29
N VAL A 126 6.62 12.39 -11.97
CA VAL A 126 5.31 11.89 -11.57
C VAL A 126 4.60 11.31 -12.77
N LEU A 127 4.16 10.06 -12.66
CA LEU A 127 3.23 9.42 -13.59
C LEU A 127 1.93 9.12 -12.86
N VAL A 128 0.85 9.83 -13.21
CA VAL A 128 -0.50 9.59 -12.69
C VAL A 128 -1.31 8.79 -13.72
N GLU A 129 -1.49 7.50 -13.42
CA GLU A 129 -2.34 6.57 -14.15
C GLU A 129 -3.80 6.74 -13.71
N ASN A 130 -4.45 7.82 -14.17
CA ASN A 130 -5.84 8.17 -13.82
C ASN A 130 -6.87 7.67 -14.85
N ALA A 131 -6.50 7.52 -16.12
CA ALA A 131 -7.44 7.12 -17.15
C ALA A 131 -8.12 5.78 -16.82
N GLY A 132 -9.45 5.77 -16.86
CA GLY A 132 -10.23 4.57 -16.61
C GLY A 132 -11.67 4.73 -17.09
N ILE A 133 -12.35 3.60 -17.28
CA ILE A 133 -13.73 3.52 -17.77
C ILE A 133 -14.59 2.59 -16.91
N ASN A 134 -15.89 2.87 -16.89
CA ASN A 134 -16.92 2.03 -16.29
C ASN A 134 -18.08 1.88 -17.28
N SER A 135 -17.89 1.10 -18.36
CA SER A 135 -18.88 0.99 -19.44
C SER A 135 -20.06 0.10 -19.07
N LYS A 136 -21.28 0.52 -19.41
CA LYS A 136 -22.49 -0.32 -19.36
C LYS A 136 -22.57 -1.33 -20.50
N ILE A 137 -21.91 -1.02 -21.61
CA ILE A 137 -21.99 -1.77 -22.84
C ILE A 137 -20.72 -2.62 -22.92
N TRP A 138 -20.92 -3.92 -23.08
CA TRP A 138 -19.82 -4.82 -23.37
C TRP A 138 -19.28 -4.48 -24.77
N THR A 139 -17.98 -4.21 -24.82
CA THR A 139 -17.24 -4.07 -26.06
C THR A 139 -15.87 -4.66 -25.85
N GLN A 140 -15.22 -5.07 -26.95
CA GLN A 140 -13.86 -5.55 -26.89
C GLN A 140 -12.88 -4.58 -27.54
N SER A 141 -11.65 -4.62 -27.07
CA SER A 141 -10.51 -3.94 -27.66
C SER A 141 -9.32 -4.88 -27.56
N GLU A 142 -8.72 -5.21 -28.70
CA GLU A 142 -7.57 -6.12 -28.80
C GLU A 142 -7.80 -7.50 -28.15
N GLY A 143 -9.02 -8.02 -28.26
CA GLY A 143 -9.39 -9.35 -27.74
C GLY A 143 -9.71 -9.39 -26.24
N PHE A 144 -9.80 -8.24 -25.57
CA PHE A 144 -10.21 -8.15 -24.18
C PHE A 144 -11.41 -7.23 -24.00
N GLU A 145 -12.25 -7.51 -23.01
CA GLU A 145 -13.31 -6.59 -22.58
C GLU A 145 -12.70 -5.21 -22.30
N GLN A 146 -13.38 -4.16 -22.76
CA GLN A 146 -12.81 -2.82 -22.86
C GLN A 146 -12.35 -2.25 -21.50
N ALA A 147 -13.07 -2.47 -20.40
CA ALA A 147 -12.64 -2.01 -19.09
C ALA A 147 -11.41 -2.77 -18.59
N VAL A 148 -11.29 -4.07 -18.85
CA VAL A 148 -10.06 -4.84 -18.58
C VAL A 148 -8.89 -4.34 -19.43
N GLN A 149 -9.12 -4.10 -20.72
CA GLN A 149 -8.10 -3.58 -21.63
C GLN A 149 -7.56 -2.23 -21.15
N VAL A 150 -8.46 -1.29 -20.82
CA VAL A 150 -8.11 0.09 -20.45
C VAL A 150 -7.59 0.16 -19.02
N ASN A 151 -8.38 -0.27 -18.02
CA ASN A 151 -8.07 -0.04 -16.61
C ASN A 151 -6.94 -0.94 -16.08
N VAL A 152 -6.71 -2.10 -16.71
CA VAL A 152 -5.72 -3.08 -16.26
C VAL A 152 -4.60 -3.22 -17.27
N LEU A 153 -4.87 -3.78 -18.45
CA LEU A 153 -3.78 -4.24 -19.32
C LEU A 153 -2.89 -3.09 -19.81
N ASN A 154 -3.47 -2.05 -20.41
CA ASN A 154 -2.69 -0.95 -20.93
C ASN A 154 -2.24 0.06 -19.86
N THR A 155 -2.98 0.21 -18.75
CA THR A 155 -2.49 0.93 -17.57
C THR A 155 -1.20 0.31 -17.02
N PHE A 156 -1.15 -1.02 -16.83
CA PHE A 156 0.07 -1.68 -16.36
C PHE A 156 1.15 -1.80 -17.44
N LEU A 157 0.78 -1.90 -18.72
CA LEU A 157 1.75 -1.80 -19.81
C LEU A 157 2.48 -0.46 -19.79
N LEU A 158 1.73 0.65 -19.66
CA LEU A 158 2.29 2.00 -19.58
C LEU A 158 3.18 2.16 -18.34
N ALA A 159 2.64 1.82 -17.17
CA ALA A 159 3.35 1.90 -15.89
C ALA A 159 4.68 1.13 -15.92
N LEU A 160 4.68 -0.14 -16.36
CA LEU A 160 5.88 -0.96 -16.41
C LEU A 160 6.86 -0.52 -17.49
N SER A 161 6.37 0.03 -18.60
CA SER A 161 7.23 0.51 -19.69
C SER A 161 7.90 1.85 -19.38
N LEU A 162 7.30 2.67 -18.50
CA LEU A 162 7.84 3.94 -18.03
C LEU A 162 8.56 3.85 -16.67
N LEU A 163 8.44 2.73 -15.95
CA LEU A 163 9.18 2.51 -14.71
C LEU A 163 10.71 2.65 -14.88
N PRO A 164 11.34 2.21 -15.98
CA PRO A 164 12.76 2.50 -16.23
C PRO A 164 13.06 4.00 -16.34
N LYS A 165 12.17 4.80 -16.95
CA LYS A 165 12.36 6.26 -17.08
C LYS A 165 12.22 7.00 -15.76
N LEU A 166 11.30 6.54 -14.89
CA LEU A 166 11.21 7.01 -13.51
C LEU A 166 12.50 6.70 -12.72
N ASN A 167 13.04 5.47 -12.86
CA ASN A 167 14.33 5.10 -12.24
C ASN A 167 15.52 5.91 -12.79
N GLU A 168 15.56 6.14 -14.10
CA GLU A 168 16.54 7.00 -14.76
C GLU A 168 16.47 8.42 -14.20
N THR A 169 15.27 8.94 -13.97
CA THR A 169 15.06 10.24 -13.34
C THR A 169 15.65 10.28 -11.93
N LYS A 170 15.43 9.25 -11.10
CA LYS A 170 16.06 9.18 -9.78
C LYS A 170 17.60 9.14 -9.86
N THR A 171 18.13 8.44 -10.86
CA THR A 171 19.57 8.30 -11.07
C THR A 171 20.21 9.62 -11.48
N ASN A 172 19.61 10.32 -12.44
CA ASN A 172 20.14 11.53 -13.04
C ASN A 172 19.84 12.78 -12.20
N PHE A 173 18.78 12.75 -11.39
CA PHE A 173 18.34 13.84 -10.51
C PHE A 173 18.18 13.31 -9.09
N PRO A 174 19.27 13.18 -8.31
CA PRO A 174 19.26 12.53 -6.99
C PRO A 174 18.30 13.16 -5.96
N ASP A 175 18.04 14.46 -6.09
CA ASP A 175 17.09 15.20 -5.23
C ASP A 175 15.62 14.89 -5.58
N SER A 176 15.35 14.33 -6.75
CA SER A 176 14.01 13.87 -7.12
C SER A 176 13.65 12.61 -6.35
N GLN A 177 12.38 12.49 -5.99
CA GLN A 177 11.76 11.23 -5.62
C GLN A 177 10.64 10.96 -6.61
N PRO A 178 10.86 10.12 -7.63
CA PRO A 178 9.82 9.82 -8.60
C PRO A 178 8.64 9.04 -8.00
N HIS A 179 7.42 9.33 -8.47
CA HIS A 179 6.18 8.68 -8.05
C HIS A 179 5.40 8.11 -9.24
N LEU A 180 4.99 6.85 -9.10
CA LEU A 180 3.99 6.20 -9.93
C LEU A 180 2.69 6.10 -9.12
N VAL A 181 1.66 6.81 -9.56
CA VAL A 181 0.38 6.94 -8.86
C VAL A 181 -0.71 6.25 -9.68
N ILE A 182 -1.22 5.11 -9.18
CA ILE A 182 -2.24 4.31 -9.86
C ILE A 182 -3.61 4.57 -9.22
N ILE A 183 -4.56 5.08 -10.00
CA ILE A 183 -5.87 5.45 -9.48
C ILE A 183 -6.82 4.24 -9.48
N SER A 184 -7.10 3.75 -8.27
CA SER A 184 -8.05 2.68 -8.01
C SER A 184 -9.33 3.21 -7.35
N SER A 185 -10.03 2.36 -6.58
CA SER A 185 -11.29 2.72 -5.92
C SER A 185 -11.58 1.81 -4.73
N GLU A 186 -12.32 2.31 -3.74
CA GLU A 186 -12.98 1.51 -2.71
C GLU A 186 -13.93 0.43 -3.28
N ALA A 187 -14.31 0.53 -4.55
CA ALA A 187 -15.02 -0.52 -5.28
C ALA A 187 -14.29 -1.88 -5.24
N HIS A 188 -12.96 -1.92 -5.10
CA HIS A 188 -12.21 -3.17 -4.95
C HIS A 188 -12.69 -4.03 -3.75
N ARG A 189 -13.24 -3.38 -2.71
CA ARG A 189 -13.71 -4.04 -1.49
C ARG A 189 -15.05 -4.72 -1.61
N LEU A 190 -15.77 -4.48 -2.70
CA LEU A 190 -17.17 -4.88 -2.87
C LEU A 190 -17.34 -6.14 -3.72
N THR A 191 -16.28 -6.60 -4.38
CA THR A 191 -16.35 -7.77 -5.26
C THR A 191 -16.07 -9.08 -4.53
N LYS A 192 -16.78 -10.14 -4.95
CA LYS A 192 -16.47 -11.54 -4.61
C LYS A 192 -15.41 -12.14 -5.54
N PHE A 193 -15.11 -11.44 -6.65
CA PHE A 193 -14.11 -11.77 -7.66
C PHE A 193 -14.10 -13.26 -8.07
N PRO A 194 -15.25 -13.84 -8.48
CA PRO A 194 -15.34 -15.27 -8.78
C PRO A 194 -14.42 -15.71 -9.93
N GLU A 195 -14.09 -14.80 -10.85
CA GLU A 195 -13.25 -15.08 -12.02
C GLU A 195 -11.85 -15.57 -11.66
N ILE A 196 -11.36 -15.28 -10.44
CA ILE A 196 -10.07 -15.77 -9.96
C ILE A 196 -10.02 -17.29 -9.81
N ASN A 197 -11.17 -17.96 -9.69
CA ASN A 197 -11.24 -19.42 -9.61
C ASN A 197 -11.16 -20.09 -10.98
N ALA A 198 -11.31 -19.34 -12.08
CA ALA A 198 -11.11 -19.88 -13.41
C ALA A 198 -9.62 -20.21 -13.66
N PRO A 199 -9.30 -21.25 -14.44
CA PRO A 199 -7.92 -21.52 -14.85
C PRO A 199 -7.28 -20.33 -15.56
N ASP A 200 -8.04 -19.68 -16.45
CA ASP A 200 -7.69 -18.44 -17.12
C ASP A 200 -8.64 -17.32 -16.67
N LEU A 201 -8.11 -16.41 -15.85
CA LEU A 201 -8.80 -15.25 -15.32
C LEU A 201 -9.33 -14.37 -16.46
N TYR A 202 -8.49 -14.11 -17.46
CA TYR A 202 -8.82 -13.15 -18.52
C TYR A 202 -9.80 -13.72 -19.53
N ALA A 203 -9.70 -15.01 -19.83
CA ALA A 203 -10.73 -15.69 -20.61
C ALA A 203 -12.10 -15.59 -19.91
N LYS A 204 -12.15 -15.77 -18.58
CA LYS A 204 -13.39 -15.62 -17.83
C LYS A 204 -13.89 -14.18 -17.76
N LEU A 205 -12.99 -13.21 -17.65
CA LEU A 205 -13.34 -11.78 -17.72
C LEU A 205 -13.87 -11.36 -19.10
N ASN A 206 -13.49 -12.09 -20.16
CA ASN A 206 -13.92 -11.84 -21.55
C ASN A 206 -15.24 -12.53 -21.93
N ASP A 207 -15.85 -13.29 -21.03
CA ASP A 207 -17.15 -13.92 -21.23
C ASP A 207 -18.26 -12.86 -21.23
N GLU A 208 -18.79 -12.54 -22.42
CA GLU A 208 -19.87 -11.57 -22.62
C GLU A 208 -21.14 -11.96 -21.85
N THR A 209 -21.45 -13.26 -21.78
CA THR A 209 -22.67 -13.73 -21.12
C THR A 209 -22.64 -13.55 -19.60
N ALA A 210 -21.43 -13.50 -19.03
CA ALA A 210 -21.20 -13.24 -17.61
C ALA A 210 -20.97 -11.75 -17.30
N PHE A 211 -21.04 -10.86 -18.30
CA PHE A 211 -20.75 -9.44 -18.11
C PHE A 211 -21.80 -8.74 -17.25
N SER A 212 -21.32 -7.99 -16.25
CA SER A 212 -22.11 -7.04 -15.51
C SER A 212 -21.23 -5.83 -15.16
N GLN A 213 -21.71 -4.62 -15.47
CA GLN A 213 -20.94 -3.38 -15.36
C GLN A 213 -20.24 -3.24 -14.00
N GLN A 214 -21.01 -3.25 -12.91
CA GLN A 214 -20.46 -2.94 -11.59
C GLN A 214 -19.51 -4.02 -11.07
N PRO A 215 -19.86 -5.33 -11.10
CA PRO A 215 -18.91 -6.39 -10.78
C PRO A 215 -17.63 -6.34 -11.63
N ARG A 216 -17.74 -6.06 -12.94
CA ARG A 216 -16.57 -5.93 -13.83
C ARG A 216 -15.67 -4.76 -13.39
N TYR A 217 -16.24 -3.59 -13.15
CA TYR A 217 -15.49 -2.44 -12.66
C TYR A 217 -14.79 -2.73 -11.32
N GLN A 218 -15.52 -3.29 -10.34
CA GLN A 218 -14.97 -3.68 -9.05
C GLN A 218 -13.82 -4.70 -9.19
N ALA A 219 -13.97 -5.68 -10.10
CA ALA A 219 -12.92 -6.64 -10.41
C ALA A 219 -11.68 -5.97 -11.02
N THR A 220 -11.83 -5.02 -11.96
CA THR A 220 -10.68 -4.28 -12.50
C THR A 220 -9.93 -3.51 -11.42
N LYS A 221 -10.65 -2.89 -10.48
CA LYS A 221 -10.06 -2.14 -9.36
C LYS A 221 -9.37 -3.05 -8.35
N LEU A 222 -9.92 -4.24 -8.09
CA LEU A 222 -9.23 -5.24 -7.27
C LEU A 222 -7.97 -5.77 -7.97
N ILE A 223 -8.00 -6.01 -9.28
CA ILE A 223 -6.83 -6.44 -10.04
C ILE A 223 -5.70 -5.40 -9.97
N GLU A 224 -6.00 -4.11 -10.11
CA GLU A 224 -5.01 -3.04 -9.91
C GLU A 224 -4.33 -3.12 -8.54
N VAL A 225 -5.11 -3.31 -7.47
CA VAL A 225 -4.59 -3.45 -6.10
C VAL A 225 -3.68 -4.67 -5.98
N LEU A 226 -4.13 -5.83 -6.45
CA LEU A 226 -3.39 -7.09 -6.35
C LEU A 226 -2.10 -7.06 -7.17
N LEU A 227 -2.15 -6.49 -8.38
CA LEU A 227 -0.99 -6.37 -9.27
C LEU A 227 0.07 -5.44 -8.70
N THR A 228 -0.30 -4.24 -8.29
CA THR A 228 0.66 -3.26 -7.75
C THR A 228 1.36 -3.82 -6.53
N ARG A 229 0.65 -4.51 -5.65
CA ARG A 229 1.24 -5.14 -4.45
C ARG A 229 2.23 -6.24 -4.79
N GLU A 230 1.92 -7.11 -5.76
CA GLU A 230 2.85 -8.16 -6.21
C GLU A 230 4.07 -7.55 -6.93
N ILE A 231 3.87 -6.53 -7.76
CA ILE A 231 4.96 -5.80 -8.42
C ILE A 231 5.90 -5.19 -7.38
N VAL A 232 5.36 -4.45 -6.40
CA VAL A 232 6.15 -3.85 -5.32
C VAL A 232 6.91 -4.92 -4.52
N SER A 233 6.26 -6.04 -4.19
CA SER A 233 6.92 -7.15 -3.50
C SER A 233 8.09 -7.74 -4.29
N ARG A 234 8.04 -7.72 -5.63
CA ARG A 234 9.11 -8.22 -6.50
C ARG A 234 10.21 -7.20 -6.77
N LEU A 235 9.89 -5.91 -6.67
CA LEU A 235 10.85 -4.81 -6.78
C LEU A 235 11.62 -4.57 -5.48
N ALA A 236 11.13 -5.09 -4.35
CA ALA A 236 11.80 -5.01 -3.06
C ALA A 236 13.23 -5.59 -3.19
N PRO A 237 14.29 -4.80 -2.96
CA PRO A 237 15.64 -5.31 -2.98
C PRO A 237 15.75 -6.42 -1.92
N SER A 238 16.44 -7.51 -2.27
CA SER A 238 16.81 -8.54 -1.30
C SER A 238 17.73 -7.95 -0.23
N GLY A 239 17.17 -7.35 0.81
CA GLY A 239 17.87 -7.02 2.06
C GLY A 239 18.54 -5.64 2.19
N THR A 240 18.25 -4.62 1.35
CA THR A 240 18.82 -3.27 1.54
C THR A 240 17.80 -2.26 2.07
N SER A 241 18.20 -1.48 3.09
CA SER A 241 17.39 -0.43 3.75
C SER A 241 17.32 0.89 2.97
N THR A 242 17.52 0.85 1.65
CA THR A 242 17.49 2.04 0.80
C THR A 242 16.03 2.37 0.44
N PRO A 243 15.62 3.65 0.50
CA PRO A 243 14.32 4.07 -0.03
C PRO A 243 14.16 3.58 -1.48
N PRO A 244 12.96 3.16 -1.90
CA PRO A 244 12.75 2.73 -3.26
C PRO A 244 13.05 3.90 -4.21
N PRO A 245 13.74 3.64 -5.34
CA PRO A 245 14.05 4.70 -6.30
C PRO A 245 12.79 5.35 -6.86
N VAL A 246 11.68 4.61 -6.92
CA VAL A 246 10.36 5.08 -7.34
C VAL A 246 9.32 4.69 -6.28
N VAL A 247 8.54 5.66 -5.80
CA VAL A 247 7.41 5.41 -4.90
C VAL A 247 6.20 5.01 -5.74
N ILE A 248 5.62 3.84 -5.47
CA ILE A 248 4.46 3.34 -6.21
C ILE A 248 3.27 3.30 -5.25
N ASN A 249 2.23 4.08 -5.51
CA ASN A 249 1.06 4.19 -4.63
C ASN A 249 -0.22 3.82 -5.39
N ILE A 250 -1.16 3.20 -4.69
CA ILE A 250 -2.52 2.98 -5.19
C ILE A 250 -3.43 3.99 -4.51
N VAL A 251 -4.25 4.71 -5.25
CA VAL A 251 -5.03 5.84 -4.70
C VAL A 251 -6.52 5.67 -4.95
N ASN A 252 -7.30 5.85 -3.90
CA ASN A 252 -8.74 6.02 -3.97
C ASN A 252 -9.11 7.51 -3.80
N PRO A 253 -9.84 8.13 -4.76
CA PRO A 253 -10.34 9.50 -4.63
C PRO A 253 -11.62 9.61 -3.77
N GLY A 254 -12.25 8.48 -3.42
CA GLY A 254 -13.61 8.46 -2.91
C GLY A 254 -14.65 8.58 -4.04
N LEU A 255 -15.93 8.64 -3.67
CA LEU A 255 -16.99 8.84 -4.67
C LEU A 255 -17.03 10.32 -5.09
N CYS A 256 -16.85 10.57 -6.38
CA CYS A 256 -16.73 11.92 -6.92
C CYS A 256 -17.78 12.18 -8.01
N LYS A 257 -18.17 13.45 -8.19
CA LYS A 257 -18.98 13.93 -9.32
C LYS A 257 -18.19 13.84 -10.62
N SER A 258 -17.95 12.63 -11.08
CA SER A 258 -17.07 12.34 -12.21
C SER A 258 -17.88 12.01 -13.45
N THR A 259 -17.22 12.17 -14.60
CA THR A 259 -17.79 11.78 -15.89
C THR A 259 -17.61 10.29 -16.19
N LEU A 260 -17.28 9.47 -15.18
CA LEU A 260 -17.06 8.04 -15.34
C LEU A 260 -18.37 7.30 -15.70
N ASP A 261 -19.51 7.78 -15.17
CA ASP A 261 -20.85 7.21 -15.41
C ASP A 261 -21.57 7.84 -16.62
N ARG A 262 -20.84 8.20 -17.68
CA ARG A 262 -21.33 8.99 -18.84
C ARG A 262 -22.48 8.35 -19.64
N SER A 263 -22.82 7.08 -19.44
CA SER A 263 -23.84 6.37 -20.23
C SER A 263 -25.08 5.97 -19.43
N GLY A 264 -26.27 6.36 -19.91
CA GLY A 264 -27.57 5.81 -19.51
C GLY A 264 -28.58 6.81 -18.92
N ASN A 265 -29.75 6.28 -18.55
CA ASN A 265 -30.87 7.02 -17.94
C ASN A 265 -30.45 7.74 -16.66
N GLN A 266 -31.06 8.90 -16.42
CA GLN A 266 -30.91 9.66 -15.18
C GLN A 266 -31.21 8.74 -13.98
N PRO A 267 -30.33 8.66 -12.97
CA PRO A 267 -30.60 7.84 -11.79
C PRO A 267 -31.87 8.34 -11.07
N PRO A 268 -32.57 7.46 -10.34
CA PRO A 268 -33.76 7.83 -9.57
C PRO A 268 -33.52 9.06 -8.68
N LEU A 269 -34.55 9.88 -8.46
CA LEU A 269 -34.42 11.15 -7.73
C LEU A 269 -33.77 11.00 -6.35
N GLY A 270 -34.12 9.96 -5.59
CA GLY A 270 -33.50 9.67 -4.30
C GLY A 270 -31.99 9.39 -4.39
N LEU A 271 -31.55 8.67 -5.42
CA LEU A 271 -30.12 8.40 -5.66
C LEU A 271 -29.38 9.68 -6.11
N ARG A 272 -30.06 10.57 -6.84
CA ARG A 272 -29.49 11.88 -7.21
C ARG A 272 -29.27 12.78 -5.99
N ILE A 273 -30.23 12.82 -5.08
CA ILE A 273 -30.11 13.57 -3.80
C ILE A 273 -28.98 12.97 -2.97
N LEU A 274 -28.94 11.65 -2.83
CA LEU A 274 -27.88 10.95 -2.09
C LEU A 274 -26.48 11.25 -2.68
N ARG A 275 -26.33 11.19 -4.01
CA ARG A 275 -25.08 11.56 -4.70
C ARG A 275 -24.74 13.04 -4.57
N ALA A 276 -25.74 13.93 -4.52
CA ALA A 276 -25.47 15.35 -4.30
C ALA A 276 -24.86 15.62 -2.92
N ILE A 277 -25.25 14.83 -1.90
CA ILE A 277 -24.73 14.89 -0.53
C ILE A 277 -23.37 14.19 -0.41
N LEU A 278 -23.23 13.00 -1.01
CA LEU A 278 -22.05 12.16 -0.83
C LEU A 278 -20.91 12.47 -1.80
N ASP A 279 -21.20 12.86 -3.05
CA ASP A 279 -20.17 12.96 -4.08
C ASP A 279 -19.26 14.16 -3.82
N ARG A 280 -17.96 13.89 -3.66
CA ARG A 280 -16.91 14.91 -3.67
C ARG A 280 -16.89 15.64 -5.01
N THR A 281 -16.50 16.91 -4.99
CA THR A 281 -16.14 17.59 -6.24
C THR A 281 -14.92 16.92 -6.85
N THR A 282 -14.75 17.04 -8.17
CA THR A 282 -13.56 16.54 -8.86
C THR A 282 -12.29 17.25 -8.39
N GLU A 283 -12.41 18.49 -7.91
CA GLU A 283 -11.31 19.21 -7.29
C GLU A 283 -10.91 18.53 -5.96
N VAL A 284 -11.85 18.25 -5.06
CA VAL A 284 -11.52 17.61 -3.78
C VAL A 284 -10.97 16.19 -3.99
N GLY A 285 -11.56 15.42 -4.91
CA GLY A 285 -11.08 14.07 -5.21
C GLY A 285 -9.68 14.05 -5.84
N SER A 286 -9.36 15.01 -6.72
CA SER A 286 -8.06 15.05 -7.41
C SER A 286 -6.91 15.43 -6.47
N ARG A 287 -7.19 16.07 -5.33
CA ARG A 287 -6.19 16.34 -4.28
C ARG A 287 -5.49 15.06 -3.86
N THR A 288 -6.19 13.91 -3.77
CA THR A 288 -5.57 12.65 -3.36
C THR A 288 -4.49 12.19 -4.34
N PHE A 289 -4.60 12.53 -5.63
CA PHE A 289 -3.60 12.17 -6.65
C PHE A 289 -2.32 12.95 -6.42
N VAL A 290 -2.46 14.26 -6.18
CA VAL A 290 -1.34 15.18 -5.95
C VAL A 290 -0.67 14.90 -4.61
N LEU A 291 -1.45 14.56 -3.59
CA LEU A 291 -0.92 14.15 -2.28
C LEU A 291 -0.14 12.83 -2.36
N ALA A 292 -0.60 11.88 -3.18
CA ALA A 292 0.13 10.64 -3.44
C ALA A 292 1.41 10.87 -4.24
N ALA A 293 1.39 11.84 -5.16
CA ALA A 293 2.53 12.25 -5.99
C ALA A 293 3.64 12.99 -5.21
N CYS A 294 3.40 13.35 -3.95
CA CYS A 294 4.43 13.90 -3.05
C CYS A 294 4.47 13.16 -1.70
N ALA A 295 3.94 11.94 -1.65
CA ALA A 295 3.94 11.13 -0.44
C ALA A 295 5.36 10.67 -0.07
N PRO A 296 5.67 10.50 1.23
CA PRO A 296 6.98 10.03 1.66
C PRO A 296 7.24 8.60 1.16
N ALA A 297 8.51 8.21 1.05
CA ALA A 297 8.92 6.87 0.60
C ALA A 297 8.31 5.71 1.42
N THR A 298 7.90 5.98 2.67
CA THR A 298 7.16 5.03 3.52
C THR A 298 5.77 4.68 3.01
N SER A 299 5.24 5.37 1.98
CA SER A 299 3.99 5.00 1.34
C SER A 299 4.15 3.97 0.23
N HIS A 300 5.37 3.61 -0.18
CA HIS A 300 5.59 2.70 -1.30
C HIS A 300 4.87 1.36 -1.11
N GLY A 301 3.99 1.02 -2.06
CA GLY A 301 3.14 -0.17 -2.05
C GLY A 301 1.84 -0.03 -1.25
N GLU A 302 1.59 1.12 -0.66
CA GLU A 302 0.38 1.36 0.13
C GLU A 302 -0.81 1.75 -0.73
N PHE A 303 -1.99 1.38 -0.24
CA PHE A 303 -3.25 1.92 -0.72
C PHE A 303 -3.54 3.20 0.07
N GLN A 304 -3.94 4.26 -0.62
CA GLN A 304 -4.17 5.56 -0.02
C GLN A 304 -5.62 5.98 -0.24
N SER A 305 -6.24 6.47 0.83
CA SER A 305 -7.53 7.14 0.78
C SER A 305 -7.42 8.44 1.56
N ASP A 306 -8.12 9.47 1.10
CA ASP A 306 -8.18 10.78 1.77
C ASP A 306 -6.83 11.47 1.98
N GLY A 307 -5.82 11.07 1.20
CA GLY A 307 -4.44 11.57 1.30
C GLY A 307 -3.60 10.90 2.40
N ALA A 308 -4.03 9.75 2.92
CA ALA A 308 -3.30 8.96 3.91
C ALA A 308 -3.26 7.47 3.55
N ASN A 309 -2.26 6.75 4.04
CA ASN A 309 -2.15 5.30 3.88
C ASN A 309 -3.29 4.59 4.62
N GLN A 310 -3.87 3.59 3.98
CA GLN A 310 -4.95 2.76 4.50
C GLN A 310 -4.73 1.31 4.08
N GLY A 311 -5.08 0.37 4.96
CA GLY A 311 -5.05 -1.04 4.63
C GLY A 311 -6.04 -1.42 3.52
N VAL A 312 -5.68 -2.43 2.74
CA VAL A 312 -6.62 -3.15 1.86
C VAL A 312 -7.29 -4.29 2.65
N GLU A 313 -8.07 -5.14 2.00
CA GLU A 313 -8.85 -6.15 2.67
C GLU A 313 -7.93 -7.15 3.37
N SER A 314 -8.30 -7.53 4.60
CA SER A 314 -7.47 -8.39 5.45
C SER A 314 -7.08 -9.72 4.76
N TRP A 315 -7.94 -10.25 3.87
CA TRP A 315 -7.67 -11.50 3.15
C TRP A 315 -6.48 -11.38 2.18
N ILE A 316 -6.19 -10.18 1.65
CA ILE A 316 -5.09 -9.92 0.70
C ILE A 316 -3.73 -10.19 1.36
N TYR A 317 -3.63 -10.02 2.69
CA TYR A 317 -2.40 -10.25 3.45
C TYR A 317 -2.18 -11.72 3.87
N THR A 318 -3.16 -12.60 3.63
CA THR A 318 -3.08 -14.03 3.97
C THR A 318 -2.33 -14.85 2.92
N ASP A 319 -2.07 -16.13 3.18
CA ASP A 319 -1.52 -17.04 2.17
C ASP A 319 -2.42 -17.16 0.93
N ILE A 320 -3.74 -17.13 1.12
CA ILE A 320 -4.73 -17.11 0.03
C ILE A 320 -4.54 -15.83 -0.80
N GLY A 321 -4.46 -14.68 -0.13
CA GLY A 321 -4.22 -13.39 -0.78
C GLY A 321 -2.91 -13.36 -1.57
N ARG A 322 -1.83 -13.94 -1.03
CA ARG A 322 -0.54 -14.08 -1.75
C ARG A 322 -0.67 -14.95 -3.01
N LYS A 323 -1.36 -16.08 -2.93
CA LYS A 323 -1.62 -16.95 -4.09
C LYS A 323 -2.43 -16.23 -5.17
N VAL A 324 -3.46 -15.48 -4.77
CA VAL A 324 -4.28 -14.66 -5.68
C VAL A 324 -3.44 -13.57 -6.35
N GLN A 325 -2.65 -12.81 -5.59
CA GLN A 325 -1.73 -11.78 -6.11
C GLN A 325 -0.78 -12.37 -7.16
N LYS A 326 -0.14 -13.51 -6.83
CA LYS A 326 0.76 -14.21 -7.75
C LYS A 326 0.04 -14.70 -9.02
N LYS A 327 -1.15 -15.30 -8.90
CA LYS A 327 -1.94 -15.79 -10.05
C LYS A 327 -2.31 -14.65 -10.98
N VAL A 328 -2.84 -13.54 -10.43
CA VAL A 328 -3.17 -12.34 -11.20
C VAL A 328 -1.93 -11.83 -11.93
N TYR A 329 -0.83 -11.60 -11.20
CA TYR A 329 0.43 -11.13 -11.79
C TYR A 329 0.93 -12.01 -12.92
N GLU A 330 1.01 -13.32 -12.72
CA GLU A 330 1.55 -14.23 -13.74
C GLU A 330 0.70 -14.22 -15.00
N GLN A 331 -0.63 -14.20 -14.88
CA GLN A 331 -1.50 -14.17 -16.04
C GLN A 331 -1.48 -12.81 -16.75
N THR A 332 -1.44 -11.70 -15.99
CA THR A 332 -1.26 -10.36 -16.58
C THR A 332 0.06 -10.25 -17.32
N MET A 333 1.17 -10.66 -16.69
CA MET A 333 2.50 -10.54 -17.29
C MET A 333 2.63 -11.35 -18.58
N ARG A 334 2.02 -12.55 -18.65
CA ARG A 334 1.97 -13.33 -19.90
C ARG A 334 1.34 -12.53 -21.06
N ILE A 335 0.24 -11.83 -20.79
CA ILE A 335 -0.45 -11.00 -21.80
C ILE A 335 0.44 -9.80 -22.17
N LEU A 336 1.01 -9.11 -21.19
CA LEU A 336 1.84 -7.93 -21.45
C LEU A 336 3.14 -8.27 -22.19
N GLU A 337 3.75 -9.41 -21.88
CA GLU A 337 4.96 -9.89 -22.57
C GLU A 337 4.68 -10.24 -24.03
N ALA A 338 3.53 -10.85 -24.33
CA ALA A 338 3.10 -11.12 -25.70
C ALA A 338 2.84 -9.83 -26.52
N ARG A 339 2.65 -8.69 -25.85
CA ARG A 339 2.44 -7.38 -26.47
C ARG A 339 3.72 -6.57 -26.69
N LYS A 340 4.87 -7.02 -26.15
CA LYS A 340 6.14 -6.31 -26.35
C LYS A 340 6.57 -6.39 -27.82
N PRO A 341 7.07 -5.28 -28.42
CA PRO A 341 7.68 -5.31 -29.74
C PRO A 341 8.84 -6.33 -29.75
N GLY A 342 8.76 -7.34 -30.62
CA GLY A 342 9.79 -8.39 -30.75
C GLY A 342 9.45 -9.75 -30.13
N ALA A 343 8.30 -9.92 -29.47
CA ALA A 343 7.77 -11.25 -29.17
C ALA A 343 7.15 -11.82 -30.45
N ASN A 344 7.81 -12.81 -31.06
CA ASN A 344 7.32 -13.48 -32.28
C ASN A 344 5.84 -13.86 -32.16
N LYS A 345 5.02 -13.42 -33.12
CA LYS A 345 3.69 -13.99 -33.33
C LYS A 345 3.86 -15.51 -33.52
N PRO A 346 3.08 -16.37 -32.83
CA PRO A 346 3.02 -17.75 -33.23
C PRO A 346 2.34 -17.81 -34.59
N GLU A 347 3.14 -18.12 -35.61
CA GLU A 347 2.68 -18.45 -36.94
C GLU A 347 1.73 -19.64 -36.83
N LYS A 348 0.56 -19.54 -37.48
CA LYS A 348 -0.34 -20.66 -37.64
C LYS A 348 0.34 -21.69 -38.54
N THR A 349 0.75 -22.83 -38.00
CA THR A 349 1.02 -24.03 -38.79
C THR A 349 0.35 -25.24 -38.17
N ALA A 350 -0.37 -25.95 -39.03
CA ALA A 350 -1.03 -27.20 -38.75
C ALA A 350 -0.02 -28.35 -38.64
N GLN A 351 -0.41 -29.34 -37.84
CA GLN A 351 -0.05 -30.77 -37.87
C GLN A 351 1.41 -31.22 -37.64
N ASP A 352 1.48 -32.23 -36.76
CA ASP A 352 2.50 -33.27 -36.51
C ASP A 352 3.80 -32.90 -35.76
N GLY A 353 4.00 -33.55 -34.60
CA GLY A 353 5.17 -33.39 -33.71
C GLY A 353 6.35 -34.31 -34.04
N PRO A 354 7.29 -34.63 -33.11
CA PRO A 354 7.65 -33.97 -31.86
C PRO A 354 9.14 -33.54 -31.80
N SER A 355 9.48 -32.51 -31.02
CA SER A 355 10.76 -32.36 -30.25
C SER A 355 10.96 -30.92 -29.73
N ILE A 356 10.12 -30.49 -28.77
CA ILE A 356 10.25 -29.18 -28.12
C ILE A 356 11.02 -29.27 -26.77
N GLU A 357 11.32 -30.46 -26.28
CA GLU A 357 11.99 -30.64 -24.97
C GLU A 357 13.48 -30.25 -24.96
N ALA A 358 14.24 -30.56 -26.02
CA ALA A 358 15.69 -30.31 -26.04
C ALA A 358 16.07 -28.81 -26.12
N SER A 359 15.21 -27.97 -26.71
CA SER A 359 15.43 -26.51 -26.84
C SER A 359 14.97 -25.73 -25.59
N ARG A 360 14.02 -26.28 -24.83
CA ARG A 360 13.61 -25.74 -23.51
C ARG A 360 14.66 -26.01 -22.44
N GLU A 361 15.32 -27.17 -22.46
CA GLU A 361 16.35 -27.53 -21.48
C GLU A 361 17.63 -26.70 -21.63
N LYS A 362 18.09 -26.43 -22.85
CA LYS A 362 19.31 -25.62 -23.07
C LYS A 362 19.15 -24.15 -22.70
N THR A 363 17.95 -23.58 -22.88
CA THR A 363 17.66 -22.17 -22.52
C THR A 363 17.46 -22.00 -21.02
N ASN A 364 16.81 -22.98 -20.36
CA ASN A 364 16.73 -23.01 -18.91
C ASN A 364 18.08 -23.31 -18.27
N ALA A 365 18.89 -24.23 -18.79
CA ALA A 365 20.22 -24.51 -18.25
C ALA A 365 21.16 -23.29 -18.32
N LYS A 366 21.04 -22.44 -19.35
CA LYS A 366 21.82 -21.19 -19.47
C LYS A 366 21.33 -20.09 -18.51
N LYS A 367 20.01 -19.99 -18.23
CA LYS A 367 19.44 -19.09 -17.20
C LYS A 367 19.73 -19.58 -15.77
N THR A 368 19.70 -20.89 -15.53
CA THR A 368 20.01 -21.49 -14.22
C THR A 368 21.50 -21.42 -13.88
N ARG A 369 22.40 -21.42 -14.88
CA ARG A 369 23.84 -21.22 -14.65
C ARG A 369 24.21 -19.79 -14.22
N LEU A 370 23.40 -18.79 -14.56
CA LEU A 370 23.60 -17.40 -14.13
C LEU A 370 23.10 -17.12 -12.70
N LEU A 371 22.27 -18.01 -12.13
CA LEU A 371 21.71 -17.88 -10.78
C LEU A 371 22.47 -18.68 -9.70
N ARG A 372 23.63 -19.27 -10.03
CA ARG A 372 24.38 -20.15 -9.10
C ARG A 372 25.71 -19.59 -8.60
N LYS A 373 25.97 -18.29 -8.76
CA LYS A 373 27.18 -17.65 -8.24
C LYS A 373 26.91 -16.37 -7.44
N VAL A 374 25.92 -16.38 -6.56
CA VAL A 374 25.91 -15.53 -5.35
C VAL A 374 25.04 -16.24 -4.29
N ASN A 375 25.68 -17.06 -3.44
CA ASN A 375 25.07 -17.53 -2.19
C ASN A 375 25.64 -16.65 -1.08
N PHE A 376 24.92 -15.60 -0.71
CA PHE A 376 25.19 -14.87 0.53
C PHE A 376 23.84 -14.56 1.20
N HIS A 377 23.59 -15.26 2.31
CA HIS A 377 22.44 -15.17 3.21
C HIS A 377 21.13 -15.88 2.82
N THR A 378 21.19 -17.21 2.72
CA THR A 378 20.12 -18.03 3.31
C THR A 378 20.16 -17.86 4.83
N TYR A 379 19.37 -16.93 5.37
CA TYR A 379 18.88 -17.12 6.74
C TYR A 379 17.64 -18.00 6.64
N LYS A 380 17.62 -19.13 7.33
CA LYS A 380 16.46 -20.02 7.42
C LYS A 380 15.20 -19.19 7.68
N SER A 381 14.28 -19.14 6.73
CA SER A 381 12.95 -18.56 6.91
C SER A 381 12.07 -19.53 7.70
N ASP A 382 12.46 -19.83 8.94
CA ASP A 382 11.52 -20.33 9.91
C ASP A 382 10.74 -19.12 10.45
N ASN A 383 9.54 -18.86 9.90
CA ASN A 383 8.28 -18.83 10.65
C ASN A 383 7.24 -17.74 10.26
N ASN A 384 6.25 -18.09 9.43
CA ASN A 384 4.90 -17.51 9.53
C ASN A 384 4.14 -18.03 10.79
N HIS A 385 4.47 -19.25 11.26
CA HIS A 385 3.87 -19.83 12.48
C HIS A 385 4.22 -19.08 13.77
N ARG A 386 5.38 -18.42 13.81
CA ARG A 386 5.87 -17.67 14.97
C ARG A 386 5.16 -16.33 15.12
N GLU A 387 4.75 -15.69 14.02
CA GLU A 387 3.90 -14.48 14.11
C GLU A 387 2.55 -14.82 14.73
N GLN A 388 1.83 -15.79 14.17
CA GLN A 388 0.50 -16.16 14.65
C GLN A 388 0.52 -16.61 16.12
N SER A 389 1.51 -17.42 16.51
CA SER A 389 1.68 -17.85 17.90
C SER A 389 2.04 -16.70 18.84
N ILE A 390 2.90 -15.75 18.43
CA ILE A 390 3.22 -14.56 19.23
C ILE A 390 1.99 -13.65 19.36
N ARG A 391 1.26 -13.41 18.27
CA ARG A 391 0.04 -12.58 18.29
C ARG A 391 -1.04 -13.18 19.18
N ALA A 392 -1.22 -14.50 19.13
CA ALA A 392 -2.14 -15.21 20.01
C ALA A 392 -1.67 -15.16 21.48
N ARG A 393 -0.39 -15.45 21.74
CA ARG A 393 0.18 -15.50 23.09
C ARG A 393 0.14 -14.17 23.83
N TYR A 394 0.40 -13.06 23.14
CA TYR A 394 0.48 -11.73 23.75
C TYR A 394 -0.73 -10.84 23.41
N TYR A 395 -1.78 -11.42 22.80
CA TYR A 395 -3.03 -10.74 22.45
C TYR A 395 -2.83 -9.42 21.68
N LEU A 396 -2.03 -9.48 20.61
CA LEU A 396 -1.73 -8.31 19.76
C LEU A 396 -2.92 -8.03 18.82
N GLN A 397 -3.82 -7.15 19.24
CA GLN A 397 -5.02 -6.78 18.48
C GLN A 397 -4.73 -5.82 17.31
N GLY A 398 -3.74 -4.92 17.47
CA GLY A 398 -3.35 -3.97 16.43
C GLY A 398 -2.85 -4.69 15.17
N THR A 399 -3.38 -4.32 14.01
CA THR A 399 -3.04 -4.94 12.71
C THR A 399 -1.56 -4.82 12.35
N LEU A 400 -0.85 -3.84 12.94
CA LEU A 400 0.55 -3.53 12.67
C LEU A 400 1.48 -3.75 13.87
N ASP A 401 0.99 -4.15 15.04
CA ASP A 401 1.79 -4.17 16.29
C ASP A 401 3.00 -5.12 16.18
N TYR A 402 2.76 -6.33 15.67
CA TYR A 402 3.84 -7.30 15.42
C TYR A 402 4.85 -6.77 14.41
N GLN A 403 4.37 -6.16 13.32
CA GLN A 403 5.23 -5.63 12.26
C GLN A 403 6.10 -4.47 12.76
N LYS A 404 5.54 -3.55 13.56
CA LYS A 404 6.28 -2.45 14.17
C LYS A 404 7.43 -2.95 15.04
N TYR A 405 7.16 -3.92 15.93
CA TYR A 405 8.20 -4.52 16.76
C TYR A 405 9.23 -5.29 15.93
N ASN A 406 8.81 -6.00 14.89
CA ASN A 406 9.71 -6.75 14.03
C ASN A 406 10.66 -5.80 13.26
N THR A 407 10.14 -4.69 12.74
CA THR A 407 10.93 -3.63 12.11
C THR A 407 11.93 -3.01 13.09
N LEU A 408 11.49 -2.69 14.32
CA LEU A 408 12.37 -2.19 15.38
C LEU A 408 13.49 -3.17 15.72
N CYS A 409 13.19 -4.46 15.83
CA CYS A 409 14.21 -5.50 16.02
C CYS A 409 15.23 -5.49 14.87
N GLY A 410 14.77 -5.41 13.62
CA GLY A 410 15.63 -5.32 12.45
C GLY A 410 16.54 -4.10 12.45
N GLN A 411 16.00 -2.93 12.79
CA GLN A 411 16.75 -1.68 12.90
C GLN A 411 17.81 -1.74 13.99
N LEU A 412 17.47 -2.25 15.19
CA LEU A 412 18.40 -2.38 16.31
C LEU A 412 19.54 -3.36 16.00
N ARG A 413 19.24 -4.49 15.35
CA ARG A 413 20.27 -5.45 14.92
C ARG A 413 21.17 -4.86 13.83
N SER A 414 20.59 -4.15 12.87
CA SER A 414 21.38 -3.46 11.83
C SER A 414 22.31 -2.41 12.45
N LEU A 415 21.83 -1.66 13.44
CA LEU A 415 22.65 -0.68 14.17
C LEU A 415 23.77 -1.37 14.96
N ALA A 416 23.48 -2.45 15.68
CA ALA A 416 24.49 -3.24 16.39
C ALA A 416 25.57 -3.78 15.43
N HIS A 417 25.18 -4.31 14.27
CA HIS A 417 26.10 -4.80 13.26
C HIS A 417 26.98 -3.67 12.67
N LYS A 418 26.41 -2.48 12.44
CA LYS A 418 27.19 -1.32 11.99
C LYS A 418 28.19 -0.86 13.05
N LEU A 419 27.80 -0.86 14.33
CA LEU A 419 28.69 -0.52 15.44
C LEU A 419 29.80 -1.55 15.62
N SER A 420 29.51 -2.85 15.45
CA SER A 420 30.54 -3.89 15.54
C SER A 420 31.58 -3.82 14.42
N ALA A 421 31.24 -3.18 13.28
CA ALA A 421 32.15 -2.97 12.16
C ALA A 421 33.10 -1.76 12.33
N LEU A 422 32.85 -0.89 13.30
CA LEU A 422 33.76 0.22 13.65
C LEU A 422 34.92 -0.30 14.51
N ASP A 423 36.02 0.44 14.54
CA ASP A 423 37.16 0.13 15.42
C ASP A 423 36.71 0.02 16.89
N PRO A 424 37.09 -1.03 17.65
CA PRO A 424 36.75 -1.17 19.06
C PRO A 424 37.14 0.05 19.92
N ASP A 425 38.17 0.79 19.54
CA ASP A 425 38.65 1.96 20.27
C ASP A 425 38.02 3.29 19.85
N ASP A 426 37.18 3.27 18.82
CA ASP A 426 36.46 4.45 18.35
C ASP A 426 35.57 5.07 19.46
N PRO A 427 35.75 6.36 19.80
CA PRO A 427 34.97 7.02 20.85
C PRO A 427 33.46 7.08 20.56
N PHE A 428 33.08 7.19 19.29
CA PHE A 428 31.68 7.21 18.87
C PHE A 428 31.04 5.83 19.03
N ARG A 429 31.75 4.75 18.68
CA ARG A 429 31.32 3.37 18.95
C ARG A 429 31.09 3.16 20.44
N LYS A 430 32.08 3.48 21.30
CA LYS A 430 31.99 3.27 22.76
C LYS A 430 30.80 3.99 23.37
N LYS A 431 30.56 5.24 22.97
CA LYS A 431 29.42 6.06 23.42
C LYS A 431 28.09 5.48 22.94
N THR A 432 27.95 5.25 21.64
CA THR A 432 26.69 4.77 21.05
C THR A 432 26.32 3.38 21.55
N GLU A 433 27.30 2.50 21.73
CA GLU A 433 27.13 1.18 22.33
C GLU A 433 26.60 1.28 23.77
N SER A 434 27.16 2.19 24.61
CA SER A 434 26.62 2.45 25.95
C SER A 434 25.15 2.88 25.90
N GLU A 435 24.84 3.88 25.07
CA GLU A 435 23.50 4.47 25.02
C GLU A 435 22.43 3.45 24.58
N ILE A 436 22.74 2.61 23.58
CA ILE A 436 21.81 1.59 23.10
C ILE A 436 21.61 0.50 24.15
N LEU A 437 22.69 -0.04 24.71
CA LEU A 437 22.59 -1.13 25.69
C LEU A 437 21.84 -0.67 26.94
N GLU A 438 22.12 0.54 27.42
CA GLU A 438 21.44 1.11 28.58
C GLU A 438 19.96 1.39 28.31
N LYS A 439 19.63 1.93 27.13
CA LYS A 439 18.24 2.16 26.73
C LYS A 439 17.46 0.86 26.59
N LEU A 440 18.05 -0.17 25.98
CA LEU A 440 17.37 -1.47 25.82
C LEU A 440 17.23 -2.21 27.16
N TRP A 441 18.20 -2.06 28.06
CA TRP A 441 18.12 -2.61 29.41
C TRP A 441 17.04 -1.88 30.24
N SER A 442 17.04 -0.55 30.28
CA SER A 442 16.05 0.26 31.01
C SER A 442 14.62 0.04 30.50
N MET A 443 14.43 -0.18 29.20
CA MET A 443 13.14 -0.60 28.63
C MET A 443 12.74 -2.03 29.01
N GLY A 444 13.65 -2.84 29.54
CA GLY A 444 13.40 -4.24 29.91
C GLY A 444 13.45 -5.22 28.74
N ILE A 445 14.04 -4.80 27.61
CA ILE A 445 14.22 -5.64 26.42
C ILE A 445 15.43 -6.56 26.59
N LEU A 446 16.56 -6.01 27.04
CA LEU A 446 17.73 -6.79 27.46
C LEU A 446 17.61 -7.20 28.92
N LYS A 447 18.09 -8.40 29.24
CA LYS A 447 18.07 -8.93 30.61
C LYS A 447 19.13 -8.28 31.51
N ASN A 448 20.34 -8.15 30.99
CA ASN A 448 21.52 -7.66 31.69
C ASN A 448 21.90 -6.26 31.18
N SER A 449 22.43 -5.42 32.06
CA SER A 449 23.01 -4.12 31.70
C SER A 449 24.42 -4.30 31.12
N ARG A 450 25.00 -3.22 30.60
CA ARG A 450 26.40 -3.22 30.13
C ARG A 450 27.37 -3.61 31.25
N GLU A 451 27.14 -3.10 32.46
CA GLU A 451 27.94 -3.43 33.65
C GLU A 451 27.82 -4.91 34.05
N GLN A 452 26.69 -5.53 33.74
CA GLN A 452 26.43 -6.96 33.95
C GLN A 452 26.91 -7.85 32.78
N GLY A 453 27.72 -7.30 31.86
CA GLY A 453 28.36 -8.03 30.77
C GLY A 453 27.54 -8.12 29.48
N ALA A 454 26.47 -7.34 29.31
CA ALA A 454 25.78 -7.26 28.03
C ALA A 454 26.64 -6.49 27.01
N GLY A 455 26.94 -7.12 25.88
CA GLY A 455 27.58 -6.49 24.72
C GLY A 455 26.65 -6.42 23.51
N LEU A 456 27.16 -5.96 22.36
CA LEU A 456 26.39 -5.89 21.11
C LEU A 456 25.81 -7.24 20.66
N SER A 457 26.41 -8.37 21.04
CA SER A 457 25.87 -9.72 20.79
C SER A 457 24.52 -9.96 21.48
N ALA A 458 24.27 -9.33 22.63
CA ALA A 458 22.97 -9.41 23.31
C ALA A 458 21.86 -8.76 22.47
N VAL A 459 22.18 -7.74 21.66
CA VAL A 459 21.23 -7.10 20.74
C VAL A 459 20.81 -8.08 19.65
N GLU A 460 21.71 -8.93 19.17
CA GLU A 460 21.38 -9.92 18.14
C GLU A 460 20.47 -11.03 18.66
N HIS A 461 20.75 -11.53 19.87
CA HIS A 461 20.08 -12.70 20.42
C HIS A 461 18.81 -12.37 21.22
N ASP A 462 18.82 -11.31 22.04
CA ASP A 462 17.74 -11.05 23.00
C ASP A 462 16.67 -10.09 22.46
N VAL A 463 17.04 -9.16 21.57
CA VAL A 463 16.08 -8.23 20.97
C VAL A 463 15.19 -8.99 19.99
N SER A 464 13.97 -9.25 20.42
CA SER A 464 12.95 -10.01 19.68
C SER A 464 11.58 -9.39 19.87
N VAL A 465 10.64 -9.69 18.97
CA VAL A 465 9.24 -9.22 19.10
C VAL A 465 8.64 -9.64 20.44
N SER A 466 8.92 -10.88 20.88
CA SER A 466 8.51 -11.37 22.20
C SER A 466 9.10 -10.54 23.35
N ALA A 467 10.31 -9.99 23.22
CA ALA A 467 10.90 -9.13 24.25
C ALA A 467 10.10 -7.82 24.41
N PHE A 468 9.71 -7.18 23.30
CA PHE A 468 8.82 -6.03 23.34
C PHE A 468 7.44 -6.38 23.87
N CYS A 469 6.85 -7.50 23.43
CA CYS A 469 5.52 -7.91 23.87
C CYS A 469 5.46 -8.17 25.38
N ARG A 470 6.53 -8.72 25.98
CA ARG A 470 6.63 -8.91 27.44
C ARG A 470 6.59 -7.61 28.24
N ARG A 471 6.86 -6.47 27.61
CA ARG A 471 6.83 -5.14 28.25
C ARG A 471 5.50 -4.40 28.08
N ARG A 472 4.54 -4.97 27.34
CA ARG A 472 3.20 -4.38 27.21
C ARG A 472 2.48 -4.41 28.56
N LEU A 473 1.78 -3.34 28.88
CA LEU A 473 1.07 -3.16 30.15
C LEU A 473 0.17 -4.37 30.48
N GLY A 474 -0.64 -4.84 29.52
CA GLY A 474 -1.54 -5.98 29.76
C GLY A 474 -0.82 -7.30 30.07
N VAL A 475 0.37 -7.50 29.50
CA VAL A 475 1.21 -8.69 29.76
C VAL A 475 1.83 -8.59 31.16
N LEU A 476 2.25 -7.40 31.57
CA LEU A 476 2.78 -7.15 32.90
C LEU A 476 1.72 -7.30 33.99
N MET A 477 0.51 -6.81 33.77
CA MET A 477 -0.61 -7.00 34.71
C MET A 477 -0.90 -8.48 34.96
N THR A 478 -0.86 -9.29 33.89
CA THR A 478 -1.06 -10.74 34.00
C THR A 478 0.10 -11.40 34.76
N ARG A 479 1.35 -11.01 34.44
CA ARG A 479 2.54 -11.52 35.13
C ARG A 479 2.55 -11.19 36.62
N ASN A 480 2.11 -10.00 36.98
CA ASN A 480 2.06 -9.52 38.37
C ASN A 480 0.82 -10.02 39.13
N GLY A 481 0.01 -10.88 38.51
CA GLY A 481 -1.18 -11.48 39.14
C GLY A 481 -2.34 -10.52 39.36
N MET A 482 -2.36 -9.35 38.71
CA MET A 482 -3.46 -8.40 38.81
C MET A 482 -4.73 -8.91 38.10
N VAL A 483 -4.54 -9.69 37.03
CA VAL A 483 -5.60 -10.23 36.17
C VAL A 483 -5.21 -11.63 35.69
N PRO A 484 -6.17 -12.52 35.42
CA PRO A 484 -5.89 -13.91 35.09
C PRO A 484 -5.31 -14.11 33.69
N ASP A 485 -5.66 -13.26 32.73
CA ASP A 485 -5.25 -13.39 31.34
C ASP A 485 -5.05 -12.03 30.63
N VAL A 486 -4.24 -12.05 29.57
CA VAL A 486 -3.83 -10.84 28.83
C VAL A 486 -5.02 -10.17 28.14
N LYS A 487 -6.03 -10.94 27.70
CA LYS A 487 -7.22 -10.37 27.04
C LYS A 487 -8.04 -9.55 28.01
N THR A 488 -8.28 -10.07 29.21
CA THR A 488 -8.93 -9.34 30.30
C THR A 488 -8.13 -8.08 30.66
N ALA A 489 -6.80 -8.19 30.73
CA ALA A 489 -5.93 -7.03 30.96
C ALA A 489 -6.13 -5.92 29.93
N VAL A 490 -6.13 -6.27 28.63
CA VAL A 490 -6.29 -5.31 27.53
C VAL A 490 -7.64 -4.60 27.60
N THR A 491 -8.74 -5.33 27.85
CA THR A 491 -10.07 -4.71 27.99
C THR A 491 -10.11 -3.70 29.15
N LEU A 492 -9.48 -4.01 30.28
CA LEU A 492 -9.46 -3.10 31.44
C LEU A 492 -8.59 -1.87 31.21
N ILE A 493 -7.50 -2.01 30.46
CA ILE A 493 -6.67 -0.88 30.01
C ILE A 493 -7.50 0.03 29.10
N GLU A 494 -8.13 -0.52 28.06
CA GLU A 494 -8.95 0.26 27.12
C GLU A 494 -10.12 0.99 27.79
N GLN A 495 -10.63 0.44 28.89
CA GLN A 495 -11.68 1.05 29.72
C GLN A 495 -11.14 2.09 30.72
N GLY A 496 -9.83 2.29 30.80
CA GLY A 496 -9.20 3.29 31.67
C GLY A 496 -9.15 2.90 33.14
N HIS A 497 -9.15 1.60 33.48
CA HIS A 497 -9.10 1.14 34.87
C HIS A 497 -7.69 1.04 35.46
N VAL A 498 -6.65 1.22 34.64
CA VAL A 498 -5.25 0.99 35.00
C VAL A 498 -4.45 2.27 34.84
N ARG A 499 -3.56 2.53 35.80
CA ARG A 499 -2.59 3.62 35.73
C ARG A 499 -1.16 3.11 35.87
N VAL A 500 -0.22 3.86 35.30
CA VAL A 500 1.21 3.66 35.49
C VAL A 500 1.77 4.95 36.08
N GLY A 501 2.21 4.90 37.34
CA GLY A 501 2.52 6.10 38.10
C GLY A 501 1.26 6.95 38.32
N THR A 502 1.28 8.20 37.88
CA THR A 502 0.15 9.15 38.01
C THR A 502 -0.81 9.11 36.83
N GLU A 503 -0.42 8.52 35.70
CA GLU A 503 -1.17 8.61 34.44
C GLU A 503 -2.07 7.40 34.20
N VAL A 504 -3.34 7.65 33.88
CA VAL A 504 -4.27 6.63 33.42
C VAL A 504 -3.90 6.24 32.00
N VAL A 505 -3.68 4.94 31.76
CA VAL A 505 -3.28 4.42 30.46
C VAL A 505 -4.47 3.75 29.79
N THR A 506 -4.83 4.21 28.59
CA THR A 506 -5.89 3.61 27.77
C THR A 506 -5.36 2.87 26.54
N ASP A 507 -4.07 2.99 26.24
CA ASP A 507 -3.43 2.31 25.11
C ASP A 507 -2.89 0.93 25.51
N ALA A 508 -3.48 -0.13 24.95
CA ALA A 508 -3.03 -1.50 25.15
C ALA A 508 -1.63 -1.80 24.56
N ALA A 509 -1.09 -0.93 23.71
CA ALA A 509 0.26 -1.01 23.16
C ALA A 509 1.33 -0.30 24.03
N PHE A 510 0.93 0.34 25.12
CA PHE A 510 1.84 1.01 26.05
C PHE A 510 2.90 0.04 26.60
N LEU A 511 4.18 0.41 26.47
CA LEU A 511 5.32 -0.35 26.98
C LEU A 511 5.79 0.25 28.29
N VAL A 512 5.83 -0.56 29.35
CA VAL A 512 6.29 -0.13 30.66
C VAL A 512 7.78 -0.41 30.79
N THR A 513 8.57 0.60 31.16
CA THR A 513 10.01 0.45 31.46
C THR A 513 10.22 -0.33 32.75
N ARG A 514 11.46 -0.76 33.03
CA ARG A 514 11.77 -1.46 34.29
C ARG A 514 11.44 -0.60 35.52
N SER A 515 11.78 0.68 35.47
CA SER A 515 11.56 1.62 36.58
C SER A 515 10.07 1.89 36.85
N MET A 516 9.21 1.74 35.84
CA MET A 516 7.77 2.02 35.97
C MET A 516 6.94 0.78 36.33
N GLU A 517 7.57 -0.39 36.45
CA GLU A 517 6.86 -1.66 36.65
C GLU A 517 6.16 -1.75 38.01
N ASP A 518 6.82 -1.26 39.06
CA ASP A 518 6.28 -1.27 40.43
C ASP A 518 5.16 -0.23 40.62
N PHE A 519 5.03 0.70 39.68
CA PHE A 519 4.02 1.77 39.70
C PHE A 519 2.78 1.42 38.87
N VAL A 520 2.67 0.19 38.37
CA VAL A 520 1.46 -0.29 37.69
C VAL A 520 0.40 -0.63 38.75
N THR A 521 -0.69 0.12 38.77
CA THR A 521 -1.77 -0.08 39.75
C THR A 521 -3.15 0.28 39.19
N TRP A 522 -4.20 -0.04 39.94
CA TRP A 522 -5.56 0.34 39.57
C TRP A 522 -5.82 1.82 39.82
N VAL A 523 -6.61 2.44 38.94
CA VAL A 523 -7.10 3.81 39.14
C VAL A 523 -7.95 3.88 40.42
N ASP A 524 -7.82 4.97 41.17
CA ASP A 524 -8.47 5.15 42.48
C ASP A 524 -10.00 5.05 42.40
N SER A 525 -10.61 5.60 41.35
CA SER A 525 -12.05 5.54 41.09
C SER A 525 -12.53 4.20 40.52
N SER A 526 -11.63 3.24 40.25
CA SER A 526 -12.00 1.97 39.66
C SER A 526 -12.79 1.10 40.64
N LYS A 527 -13.96 0.61 40.19
CA LYS A 527 -14.76 -0.37 40.95
C LYS A 527 -13.96 -1.62 41.32
N ILE A 528 -12.99 -1.99 40.50
CA ILE A 528 -12.10 -3.14 40.74
C ILE A 528 -11.20 -2.88 41.94
N LYS A 529 -10.63 -1.67 42.05
CA LYS A 529 -9.80 -1.29 43.20
C LYS A 529 -10.61 -1.31 44.50
N ARG A 530 -11.82 -0.74 44.47
CA ARG A 530 -12.75 -0.77 45.61
C ARG A 530 -13.09 -2.20 46.05
N SER A 531 -13.32 -3.11 45.10
CA SER A 531 -13.56 -4.53 45.41
C SER A 531 -12.34 -5.23 45.99
N ILE A 532 -11.13 -4.96 45.48
CA ILE A 532 -9.89 -5.52 46.02
C ILE A 532 -9.61 -5.01 47.44
N MET A 533 -9.86 -3.73 47.70
CA MET A 533 -9.72 -3.14 49.05
C MET A 533 -10.74 -3.74 50.03
N LYS A 534 -11.99 -3.96 49.60
CA LYS A 534 -13.04 -4.62 50.41
C LYS A 534 -12.63 -6.03 50.82
N TYR A 535 -12.02 -6.77 49.89
CA TYR A 535 -11.56 -8.13 50.15
C TYR A 535 -10.34 -8.19 51.10
N ARG A 536 -9.54 -7.12 51.16
CA ARG A 536 -8.31 -7.05 51.99
C ARG A 536 -8.53 -6.35 53.34
N ASP A 537 -9.78 -6.03 53.72
CA ASP A 537 -10.14 -5.23 54.92
C ASP A 537 -9.38 -3.89 55.04
N ASN A 538 -8.99 -3.32 53.90
CA ASN A 538 -8.19 -2.08 53.81
C ASN A 538 -9.01 -0.88 53.31
N LEU A 539 -10.33 -0.86 53.49
CA LEU A 539 -11.09 0.36 53.22
C LEU A 539 -11.01 1.32 54.38
N ASP A 540 -10.49 2.51 54.09
CA ASP A 540 -10.60 3.68 54.95
C ASP A 540 -11.95 4.39 54.66
N ASP A 541 -12.63 4.85 55.70
CA ASP A 541 -13.98 5.46 55.62
C ASP A 541 -14.00 6.73 54.75
N PHE A 542 -12.84 7.36 54.53
CA PHE A 542 -12.69 8.53 53.66
C PHE A 542 -12.86 8.21 52.16
N ASP A 543 -12.61 6.97 51.72
CA ASP A 543 -12.75 6.58 50.30
C ASP A 543 -14.21 6.38 49.85
N LEU A 544 -15.18 6.49 50.77
CA LEU A 544 -16.61 6.34 50.52
C LEU A 544 -17.31 7.62 50.03
N MET A 545 -16.63 8.78 50.06
CA MET A 545 -17.25 10.09 49.79
C MET A 545 -16.96 10.72 48.40
N VAL A 546 -16.46 9.95 47.41
CA VAL A 546 -16.24 10.44 46.03
C VAL A 546 -16.88 9.55 44.97
#